data_AF-A0A7L4LD33-F1
#
_entry.id   AF-A0A7L4LD33-F1
#
_cell.length_a   1.000
_cell.length_b   1.000
_cell.length_c   1.000
_cell.angle_alpha   90.00
_cell.angle_beta   90.00
_cell.angle_gamma   90.00
#
_symmetry.space_group_name_H-M   'P 1'
#
loop_
_entity.id
_entity.type
_entity.pdbx_description
1 polymer ?
#
loop_
_entity_poly.entity_id
_entity_poly.type
_entity_poly.pdbx_seq_one_letter_code
_entity_poly.pdbx_strand_id
1 'polypeptide(L)'
;GGPRAPPHWIPPGRGFGGSLLFLPRPGGRRLQLSVGGGTRPGTLTSVFGALRGRLEPDCYVIVGAQRDSLGPGAAASGVGTALLLELARFFAAIGREGFQLRRTLLFVSWDGGEFGHLGATEWLEGYPDLLHTKVAAYISLDRAVLGADRFVVRTSPTLVNLIESALEQV
;
A
#
# COMPACT_ATOMS: atom_id res chain seq x y z
N GLY A 1 -9.63 -14.18 4.44
CA GLY A 1 -10.85 -15.02 4.48
C GLY A 1 -11.87 -14.45 5.46
N GLY A 2 -12.82 -13.66 4.97
CA GLY A 2 -13.90 -13.08 5.79
C GLY A 2 -15.19 -13.93 5.79
N PRO A 3 -16.15 -13.62 6.68
CA PRO A 3 -17.42 -14.32 6.76
C PRO A 3 -18.20 -14.23 5.45
N ARG A 4 -18.93 -15.30 5.14
CA ARG A 4 -19.76 -15.40 3.93
C ARG A 4 -20.87 -14.34 3.99
N ALA A 5 -21.08 -13.60 2.90
CA ALA A 5 -22.12 -12.59 2.83
C ALA A 5 -23.53 -13.18 3.09
N PRO A 6 -24.44 -12.44 3.74
CA PRO A 6 -25.78 -12.91 4.04
C PRO A 6 -26.55 -13.37 2.80
N PRO A 7 -27.39 -14.42 2.88
CA PRO A 7 -28.07 -14.99 1.71
C PRO A 7 -28.96 -14.00 0.94
N HIS A 8 -29.54 -13.02 1.63
CA HIS A 8 -30.41 -12.00 1.04
C HIS A 8 -29.65 -10.92 0.25
N TRP A 9 -28.31 -10.90 0.31
CA TRP A 9 -27.46 -10.02 -0.50
C TRP A 9 -27.00 -10.71 -1.80
N ILE A 10 -27.28 -12.00 -1.96
CA ILE A 10 -26.86 -12.80 -3.11
C ILE A 10 -28.07 -12.95 -4.03
N PRO A 11 -28.16 -12.21 -5.15
CA PRO A 11 -29.26 -12.38 -6.09
C PRO A 11 -29.29 -13.80 -6.68
N PRO A 12 -30.46 -14.33 -7.06
CA PRO A 12 -30.58 -15.66 -7.65
C PRO A 12 -29.99 -15.64 -9.07
N GLY A 13 -28.71 -16.01 -9.17
CA GLY A 13 -27.96 -16.07 -10.41
C GLY A 13 -26.46 -16.12 -10.07
N ARG A 14 -25.83 -17.29 -10.22
CA ARG A 14 -24.40 -17.45 -9.97
C ARG A 14 -23.61 -16.69 -11.03
N GLY A 15 -23.23 -15.44 -10.73
CA GLY A 15 -22.30 -14.66 -11.53
C GLY A 15 -22.12 -13.25 -10.97
N PHE A 16 -20.89 -12.73 -11.04
CA PHE A 16 -20.64 -11.30 -10.86
C PHE A 16 -21.34 -10.57 -12.02
N GLY A 17 -22.51 -10.00 -11.73
CA GLY A 17 -23.48 -9.61 -12.75
C GLY A 17 -24.86 -9.43 -12.14
N GLY A 18 -25.05 -8.38 -11.35
CA GLY A 18 -26.30 -8.14 -10.62
C GLY A 18 -27.05 -6.93 -11.13
N SER A 19 -28.38 -7.04 -11.25
CA SER A 19 -29.24 -5.86 -11.31
C SER A 19 -29.83 -5.62 -9.92
N LEU A 20 -29.45 -4.52 -9.27
CA LEU A 20 -30.07 -4.09 -8.02
C LEU A 20 -31.29 -3.24 -8.35
N LEU A 21 -32.45 -3.69 -7.91
CA LEU A 21 -33.72 -2.97 -8.09
C LEU A 21 -34.11 -2.34 -6.75
N PHE A 22 -34.00 -1.02 -6.66
CA PHE A 22 -34.54 -0.28 -5.52
C PHE A 22 -36.00 0.10 -5.81
N LEU A 23 -36.93 -0.34 -4.97
CA LEU A 23 -38.33 0.05 -5.03
C LEU A 23 -38.58 1.12 -3.96
N PRO A 24 -38.70 2.42 -4.32
CA PRO A 24 -39.13 3.42 -3.36
C PRO A 24 -40.63 3.25 -3.06
N ARG A 25 -41.09 3.91 -1.99
CA ARG A 25 -42.51 4.00 -1.60
C ARG A 25 -43.42 4.44 -2.76
N PRO A 26 -44.73 4.14 -2.70
CA PRO A 26 -45.66 4.41 -3.81
C PRO A 26 -45.60 5.87 -4.26
N GLY A 27 -45.24 6.11 -5.53
CA GLY A 27 -45.04 7.44 -6.13
C GLY A 27 -43.58 7.78 -6.50
N GLY A 28 -42.60 6.97 -6.10
CA GLY A 28 -41.18 7.19 -6.44
C GLY A 28 -40.77 6.61 -7.80
N ARG A 29 -39.88 7.33 -8.53
CA ARG A 29 -39.26 6.86 -9.78
C ARG A 29 -38.39 5.62 -9.54
N ARG A 30 -38.41 4.68 -10.48
CA ARG A 30 -37.63 3.42 -10.43
C ARG A 30 -36.22 3.65 -10.95
N LEU A 31 -35.20 3.21 -10.18
CA LEU A 31 -33.81 3.15 -10.63
C LEU A 31 -33.42 1.67 -10.79
N GLN A 32 -32.87 1.32 -11.95
CA GLN A 32 -32.27 0.03 -12.22
C GLN A 32 -30.77 0.22 -12.45
N LEU A 33 -29.95 -0.37 -11.58
CA LEU A 33 -28.51 -0.42 -11.76
C LEU A 33 -28.13 -1.83 -12.19
N SER A 34 -27.52 -1.96 -13.36
CA SER A 34 -26.97 -3.22 -13.86
C SER A 34 -25.45 -3.12 -13.91
N VAL A 35 -24.76 -4.01 -13.20
CA VAL A 35 -23.29 -4.06 -13.18
C VAL A 35 -22.83 -5.34 -13.87
N GLY A 36 -22.05 -5.20 -14.94
CA GLY A 36 -21.39 -6.31 -15.62
C GLY A 36 -19.89 -6.27 -15.34
N GLY A 37 -19.43 -7.02 -14.34
CA GLY A 37 -18.02 -7.14 -13.98
C GLY A 37 -17.52 -8.57 -14.16
N GLY A 38 -16.21 -8.77 -14.24
CA GLY A 38 -15.60 -10.09 -14.30
C GLY A 38 -14.20 -10.10 -13.69
N THR A 39 -13.80 -11.23 -13.11
CA THR A 39 -12.44 -11.46 -12.62
C THR A 39 -11.59 -12.04 -13.74
N ARG A 40 -10.35 -11.58 -13.83
CA ARG A 40 -9.33 -12.14 -14.73
C ARG A 40 -8.05 -12.37 -13.95
N PRO A 41 -7.38 -13.53 -14.13
CA PRO A 41 -6.04 -13.71 -13.60
C PRO A 41 -5.10 -12.66 -14.21
N GLY A 42 -4.23 -12.08 -13.38
CA GLY A 42 -3.20 -11.14 -13.79
C GLY A 42 -1.93 -11.40 -12.99
N THR A 43 -0.78 -11.10 -13.59
CA THR A 43 0.51 -11.19 -12.91
C THR A 43 0.83 -9.82 -12.28
N LEU A 44 1.14 -9.81 -10.99
CA LEU A 44 1.62 -8.64 -10.26
C LEU A 44 3.14 -8.73 -10.10
N THR A 45 3.83 -7.60 -10.27
CA THR A 45 5.30 -7.55 -10.16
C THR A 45 5.75 -6.49 -9.16
N SER A 46 6.09 -6.91 -7.95
CA SER A 46 6.71 -6.03 -6.95
C SER A 46 8.23 -6.00 -7.13
N VAL A 47 8.85 -4.81 -7.04
CA VAL A 47 10.29 -4.62 -7.21
C VAL A 47 10.93 -4.27 -5.87
N PHE A 48 12.03 -4.96 -5.54
CA PHE A 48 12.75 -4.81 -4.28
C PHE A 48 14.17 -4.32 -4.52
N GLY A 49 14.64 -3.38 -3.71
CA GLY A 49 16.03 -2.94 -3.65
C GLY A 49 16.49 -2.82 -2.21
N ALA A 50 17.68 -3.31 -1.89
CA ALA A 50 18.18 -3.33 -0.51
C ALA A 50 19.54 -2.65 -0.39
N LEU A 51 19.68 -1.80 0.63
CA LEU A 51 20.98 -1.31 1.11
C LEU A 51 21.29 -2.02 2.42
N ARG A 52 22.28 -2.92 2.38
CA ARG A 52 22.62 -3.81 3.49
C ARG A 52 23.19 -3.02 4.67
N GLY A 53 22.65 -3.27 5.85
CA GLY A 53 23.19 -2.71 7.10
C GLY A 53 24.48 -3.40 7.53
N ARG A 54 25.28 -2.72 8.36
CA ARG A 54 26.56 -3.24 8.86
C ARG A 54 26.45 -4.07 10.13
N LEU A 55 25.70 -3.59 11.13
CA LEU A 55 25.65 -4.24 12.45
C LEU A 55 24.52 -5.27 12.53
N GLU A 56 23.35 -4.91 12.03
CA GLU A 56 22.14 -5.73 12.08
C GLU A 56 21.61 -5.93 10.66
N PRO A 57 22.34 -6.64 9.77
CA PRO A 57 21.95 -6.82 8.37
C PRO A 57 20.63 -7.60 8.21
N ASP A 58 20.26 -8.42 9.19
CA ASP A 58 19.03 -9.21 9.18
C ASP A 58 17.82 -8.47 9.76
N CYS A 59 18.01 -7.23 10.22
CA CYS A 59 16.94 -6.36 10.68
C CYS A 59 16.63 -5.31 9.61
N TYR A 60 15.37 -5.21 9.21
CA TYR A 60 14.92 -4.40 8.09
C TYR A 60 14.10 -3.20 8.53
N VAL A 61 14.41 -2.04 7.95
CA VAL A 61 13.47 -0.92 7.84
C VAL A 61 12.98 -0.94 6.40
N ILE A 62 11.67 -1.05 6.22
CA ILE A 62 11.07 -1.16 4.89
C ILE A 62 10.45 0.19 4.52
N VAL A 63 10.74 0.68 3.31
CA VAL A 63 10.12 1.87 2.71
C VAL A 63 9.39 1.41 1.45
N GLY A 64 8.07 1.55 1.44
CA GLY A 64 7.20 1.03 0.39
C GLY A 64 6.43 2.12 -0.33
N ALA A 65 6.20 1.94 -1.64
CA ALA A 65 5.29 2.77 -2.43
C ALA A 65 4.55 1.94 -3.48
N GLN A 66 3.26 2.21 -3.68
CA GLN A 66 2.41 1.67 -4.73
C GLN A 66 2.80 2.25 -6.09
N ARG A 67 2.95 1.37 -7.08
CA ARG A 67 3.31 1.72 -8.47
C ARG A 67 2.12 1.66 -9.43
N ASP A 68 1.16 0.78 -9.19
CA ASP A 68 -0.04 0.66 -10.02
C ASP A 68 -1.05 1.76 -9.70
N SER A 69 -1.89 2.10 -10.68
CA SER A 69 -2.99 3.04 -10.48
C SER A 69 -4.10 2.81 -11.51
N LEU A 70 -5.35 3.08 -11.12
CA LEU A 70 -6.47 3.14 -12.05
C LEU A 70 -6.47 4.52 -12.72
N GLY A 71 -5.87 4.61 -13.91
CA GLY A 71 -5.71 5.86 -14.66
C GLY A 71 -4.29 6.44 -14.57
N PRO A 72 -4.09 7.76 -14.76
CA PRO A 72 -2.75 8.35 -14.80
C PRO A 72 -1.99 8.34 -13.47
N GLY A 73 -2.68 8.23 -12.33
CA GLY A 73 -2.05 7.91 -11.05
C GLY A 73 -1.09 8.92 -10.45
N ALA A 74 -1.01 10.17 -10.93
CA ALA A 74 0.02 11.12 -10.51
C ALA A 74 0.13 11.28 -8.99
N ALA A 75 -0.97 11.60 -8.30
CA ALA A 75 -0.99 11.72 -6.84
C ALA A 75 -1.16 10.38 -6.11
N ALA A 76 -1.84 9.40 -6.75
CA ALA A 76 -2.12 8.10 -6.14
C ALA A 76 -0.85 7.24 -6.00
N SER A 77 -0.02 7.22 -7.03
CA SER A 77 1.15 6.33 -7.15
C SER A 77 2.42 7.06 -7.60
N GLY A 78 2.29 8.05 -8.50
CA GLY A 78 3.43 8.74 -9.11
C GLY A 78 4.32 9.45 -8.08
N VAL A 79 3.72 10.25 -7.20
CA VAL A 79 4.45 10.95 -6.12
C VAL A 79 5.17 9.96 -5.20
N GLY A 80 4.48 8.92 -4.73
CA GLY A 80 5.08 7.92 -3.83
C GLY A 80 6.25 7.19 -4.48
N THR A 81 6.10 6.81 -5.76
CA THR A 81 7.17 6.18 -6.55
C THR A 81 8.36 7.13 -6.76
N ALA A 82 8.11 8.41 -7.04
CA ALA A 82 9.17 9.40 -7.20
C ALA A 82 9.97 9.59 -5.90
N LEU A 83 9.27 9.71 -4.76
CA LEU A 83 9.91 9.78 -3.44
C LEU A 83 10.73 8.51 -3.14
N LEU A 84 10.19 7.33 -3.45
CA LEU A 84 10.89 6.06 -3.25
C LEU A 84 12.22 6.02 -4.03
N LEU A 85 12.19 6.40 -5.31
CA LEU A 85 13.37 6.41 -6.17
C LEU A 85 14.41 7.45 -5.71
N GLU A 86 13.96 8.66 -5.32
CA GLU A 86 14.86 9.71 -4.85
C GLU A 86 15.52 9.34 -3.51
N LEU A 87 14.75 8.74 -2.58
CA LEU A 87 15.32 8.22 -1.33
C LEU A 87 16.32 7.10 -1.60
N ALA A 88 15.99 6.14 -2.46
CA ALA A 88 16.90 5.07 -2.84
C ALA A 88 18.20 5.62 -3.46
N ARG A 89 18.08 6.61 -4.35
CA ARG A 89 19.23 7.30 -4.97
C ARG A 89 20.09 8.02 -3.94
N PHE A 90 19.47 8.76 -3.02
CA PHE A 90 20.15 9.48 -1.95
C PHE A 90 20.91 8.54 -1.02
N PHE A 91 20.25 7.51 -0.47
CA PHE A 91 20.89 6.56 0.42
C PHE A 91 22.01 5.76 -0.26
N ALA A 92 21.85 5.42 -1.54
CA ALA A 92 22.90 4.77 -2.32
C ALA A 92 24.10 5.71 -2.60
N ALA A 93 23.88 7.03 -2.70
CA ALA A 93 24.95 8.00 -2.86
C ALA A 93 25.77 8.15 -1.58
N ILE A 94 25.13 8.44 -0.45
CA ILE A 94 25.83 8.59 0.83
C ILE A 94 26.51 7.27 1.25
N GLY A 95 25.92 6.12 0.89
CA GLY A 95 26.53 4.81 1.11
C GLY A 95 27.87 4.64 0.38
N ARG A 96 27.97 5.16 -0.85
CA ARG A 96 29.23 5.18 -1.61
C ARG A 96 30.27 6.14 -1.02
N GLU A 97 29.83 7.16 -0.29
CA GLU A 97 30.69 8.10 0.45
C GLU A 97 31.14 7.57 1.82
N GLY A 98 30.74 6.33 2.17
CA GLY A 98 31.17 5.65 3.40
C GLY A 98 30.16 5.74 4.55
N PHE A 99 28.98 6.34 4.34
CA PHE A 99 27.90 6.25 5.32
C PHE A 99 27.43 4.80 5.43
N GLN A 100 27.36 4.30 6.66
CA GLN A 100 26.99 2.91 6.92
C GLN A 100 25.71 2.85 7.75
N LEU A 101 24.68 2.25 7.16
CA LEU A 101 23.43 1.97 7.85
C LEU A 101 23.66 0.90 8.93
N ARG A 102 23.08 1.09 10.11
CA ARG A 102 23.11 0.07 11.18
C ARG A 102 22.30 -1.17 10.79
N ARG A 103 21.12 -0.95 10.21
CA ARG A 103 20.13 -1.95 9.77
C ARG A 103 19.97 -1.93 8.25
N THR A 104 19.46 -3.00 7.67
CA THR A 104 19.20 -3.03 6.23
C THR A 104 17.99 -2.16 5.88
N LEU A 105 18.13 -1.31 4.88
CA LEU A 105 17.04 -0.49 4.34
C LEU A 105 16.52 -1.16 3.07
N LEU A 106 15.25 -1.58 3.10
CA LEU A 106 14.59 -2.26 1.99
C LEU A 106 13.59 -1.31 1.33
N PHE A 107 13.83 -0.97 0.07
CA PHE A 107 12.91 -0.20 -0.77
C PHE A 107 12.03 -1.17 -1.56
N VAL A 108 10.72 -0.94 -1.53
CA VAL A 108 9.76 -1.79 -2.24
C VAL A 108 8.79 -0.96 -3.07
N SER A 109 8.73 -1.26 -4.36
CA SER A 109 7.74 -0.74 -5.28
C SER A 109 6.66 -1.81 -5.49
N TRP A 110 5.52 -1.62 -4.85
CA TRP A 110 4.41 -2.57 -4.81
C TRP A 110 3.54 -2.47 -6.07
N ASP A 111 3.01 -3.61 -6.47
CA ASP A 111 1.99 -3.75 -7.51
C ASP A 111 0.68 -4.28 -6.90
N GLY A 112 -0.44 -4.08 -7.58
CA GLY A 112 -1.76 -4.50 -7.12
C GLY A 112 -2.32 -3.72 -5.92
N GLY A 113 -1.84 -2.50 -5.67
CA GLY A 113 -2.36 -1.59 -4.64
C GLY A 113 -3.83 -1.25 -4.83
N GLU A 114 -4.24 -0.92 -6.07
CA GLU A 114 -5.63 -0.58 -6.41
C GLU A 114 -6.60 -1.75 -6.23
N PHE A 115 -6.07 -2.98 -6.22
CA PHE A 115 -6.83 -4.20 -6.06
C PHE A 115 -6.86 -4.69 -4.61
N GLY A 116 -6.57 -3.81 -3.64
CA GLY A 116 -6.58 -4.11 -2.22
C GLY A 116 -5.22 -4.46 -1.66
N HIS A 117 -4.14 -3.82 -2.14
CA HIS A 117 -2.76 -4.08 -1.70
C HIS A 117 -2.33 -5.54 -1.90
N LEU A 118 -2.72 -6.16 -3.01
CA LEU A 118 -2.44 -7.57 -3.28
C LEU A 118 -0.94 -7.87 -3.25
N GLY A 119 -0.10 -7.07 -3.94
CA GLY A 119 1.34 -7.36 -3.99
C GLY A 119 2.03 -7.31 -2.63
N ALA A 120 1.64 -6.36 -1.77
CA ALA A 120 2.15 -6.31 -0.39
C ALA A 120 1.61 -7.47 0.44
N THR A 121 0.31 -7.75 0.35
CA THR A 121 -0.36 -8.81 1.14
C THR A 121 0.20 -10.19 0.79
N GLU A 122 0.30 -10.55 -0.48
CA GLU A 122 0.86 -11.83 -0.94
C GLU A 122 2.32 -12.01 -0.48
N TRP A 123 3.10 -10.92 -0.50
CA TRP A 123 4.47 -10.96 0.03
C TRP A 123 4.48 -11.21 1.54
N LEU A 124 3.61 -10.56 2.31
CA LEU A 124 3.51 -10.78 3.76
C LEU A 124 3.04 -12.21 4.09
N GLU A 125 2.09 -12.74 3.31
CA GLU A 125 1.59 -14.12 3.45
C GLU A 125 2.66 -15.16 3.13
N GLY A 126 3.59 -14.86 2.21
CA GLY A 126 4.73 -15.73 1.90
C GLY A 126 5.82 -15.76 2.98
N TYR A 127 5.87 -14.77 3.88
CA TYR A 127 6.91 -14.63 4.90
C TYR A 127 6.35 -14.27 6.29
N PRO A 128 5.45 -15.09 6.87
CA PRO A 128 4.77 -14.77 8.13
C PRO A 128 5.76 -14.57 9.31
N ASP A 129 6.82 -15.37 9.36
CA ASP A 129 7.81 -15.30 10.45
C ASP A 129 8.76 -14.11 10.33
N LEU A 130 8.95 -13.58 9.11
CA LEU A 130 9.91 -12.50 8.85
C LEU A 130 9.46 -11.18 9.47
N LEU A 131 8.15 -10.91 9.49
CA LEU A 131 7.61 -9.65 10.00
C LEU A 131 7.87 -9.46 11.48
N HIS A 132 7.58 -10.48 12.28
CA HIS A 132 7.67 -10.38 13.73
C HIS A 132 9.10 -10.45 14.25
N THR A 133 10.02 -11.02 13.46
CA THR A 133 11.38 -11.30 13.92
C THR A 133 12.43 -10.38 13.32
N LYS A 134 12.19 -9.83 12.12
CA LYS A 134 13.21 -9.12 11.34
C LYS A 134 12.82 -7.72 10.90
N VAL A 135 11.53 -7.37 10.85
CA VAL A 135 11.13 -6.02 10.41
C VAL A 135 10.96 -5.10 11.63
N ALA A 136 11.79 -4.06 11.69
CA ALA A 136 11.73 -3.06 12.76
C ALA A 136 10.63 -2.02 12.52
N ALA A 137 10.45 -1.59 11.27
CA ALA A 137 9.44 -0.61 10.89
C ALA A 137 9.11 -0.70 9.39
N TYR A 138 7.89 -0.30 9.05
CA TYR A 138 7.44 -0.09 7.68
C TYR A 138 6.97 1.37 7.50
N ILE A 139 7.47 2.04 6.47
CA ILE A 139 7.12 3.42 6.12
C ILE A 139 6.46 3.37 4.73
N SER A 140 5.19 3.75 4.64
CA SER A 140 4.49 3.91 3.35
C SER A 140 4.69 5.34 2.82
N LEU A 141 4.95 5.45 1.52
CA LEU A 141 5.02 6.70 0.76
C LEU A 141 3.76 6.91 -0.11
N ASP A 142 2.74 6.07 0.07
CA ASP A 142 1.53 6.13 -0.72
C ASP A 142 0.79 7.43 -0.43
N ARG A 143 0.44 8.15 -1.50
CA ARG A 143 -0.32 9.41 -1.40
C ARG A 143 0.32 10.42 -0.44
N ALA A 144 1.66 10.45 -0.38
CA ALA A 144 2.41 11.33 0.52
C ALA A 144 2.12 12.83 0.31
N VAL A 145 1.74 13.23 -0.91
CA VAL A 145 1.35 14.62 -1.22
C VAL A 145 -0.03 14.63 -1.87
N LEU A 146 -1.01 15.16 -1.14
CA LEU A 146 -2.40 15.32 -1.60
C LEU A 146 -2.88 16.78 -1.58
N GLY A 147 -2.10 17.68 -0.98
CA GLY A 147 -2.44 19.07 -0.74
C GLY A 147 -1.38 19.72 0.14
N ALA A 148 -1.56 21.01 0.43
CA ALA A 148 -0.62 21.82 1.23
C ALA A 148 -1.26 22.40 2.49
N ASP A 149 -2.55 22.16 2.72
CA ASP A 149 -3.34 22.75 3.80
C ASP A 149 -3.13 22.07 5.16
N ARG A 150 -2.79 20.78 5.15
CA ARG A 150 -2.62 19.99 6.37
C ARG A 150 -1.59 18.89 6.21
N PHE A 151 -0.91 18.59 7.30
CA PHE A 151 -0.05 17.44 7.43
C PHE A 151 -0.74 16.39 8.32
N VAL A 152 -0.90 15.17 7.81
CA VAL A 152 -1.60 14.08 8.51
C VAL A 152 -0.71 12.86 8.55
N VAL A 153 -0.48 12.33 9.76
CA VAL A 153 0.30 11.10 9.97
C VAL A 153 -0.57 10.06 10.65
N ARG A 154 -0.45 8.81 10.19
CA ARG A 154 -1.05 7.64 10.83
C ARG A 154 0.06 6.66 11.14
N THR A 155 0.16 6.24 12.40
CA THR A 155 1.29 5.44 12.87
C THR A 155 0.90 4.52 14.01
N SER A 156 1.75 3.53 14.30
CA SER A 156 1.68 2.75 15.53
C SER A 156 2.09 3.60 16.73
N PRO A 157 1.49 3.42 17.94
CA PRO A 157 1.88 4.14 19.15
C PRO A 157 3.39 4.12 19.44
N THR A 158 4.09 3.04 19.07
CA THR A 158 5.53 2.87 19.27
C THR A 158 6.39 3.89 18.50
N LEU A 159 5.86 4.48 17.43
CA LEU A 159 6.58 5.42 16.57
C LEU A 159 6.16 6.88 16.77
N VAL A 160 5.23 7.17 17.69
CA VAL A 160 4.71 8.54 17.91
C VAL A 160 5.84 9.50 18.28
N ASN A 161 6.64 9.17 19.29
CA ASN A 161 7.75 10.02 19.73
C ASN A 161 8.77 10.25 18.62
N LEU A 162 9.04 9.23 17.78
CA LEU A 162 9.94 9.38 16.64
C LEU A 162 9.40 10.40 15.64
N ILE A 163 8.10 10.37 15.36
CA ILE A 163 7.44 11.31 14.46
C ILE A 163 7.44 12.72 15.04
N GLU A 164 7.11 12.88 16.32
CA GLU A 164 7.14 14.18 16.99
C GLU A 164 8.53 14.81 16.94
N SER A 165 9.57 14.06 17.30
CA SER A 165 10.96 14.55 17.22
C SER A 165 11.42 14.84 15.79
N ALA A 166 10.91 14.11 14.79
CA ALA A 166 11.23 14.39 13.39
C ALA A 166 10.55 15.68 12.91
N LEU A 167 9.32 15.96 13.36
CA LEU A 167 8.58 17.17 13.01
C LEU A 167 9.18 18.44 13.60
N GLU A 168 9.91 18.35 14.71
CA GLU A 168 10.65 19.49 15.27
C GLU A 168 11.86 19.90 14.41
N GLN A 169 12.31 19.04 13.48
CA GLN A 169 13.51 19.26 12.67
C GLN A 169 13.23 19.70 11.23
N VAL A 170 11.96 19.77 10.82
CA VAL A 170 11.52 20.07 9.44
C VAL A 170 10.59 21.27 9.44
#